data_AF-S5UKM2-F1
#
_entry.id   AF-S5UKM2-F1
#
_cell.length_a   1.000
_cell.length_b   1.000
_cell.length_c   1.000
_cell.angle_alpha   90.00
_cell.angle_beta   90.00
_cell.angle_gamma   90.00
#
_symmetry.space_group_name_H-M   'P 1'
#
loop_
_entity.id
_entity.type
_entity.pdbx_description
1 polymer ?
#
loop_
_entity_poly.entity_id
_entity_poly.type
_entity_poly.pdbx_seq_one_letter_code
_entity_poly.pdbx_strand_id
1 'polypeptide(L)' 'MAGGDFYSRDRPDNPRLEEDRPRGGGPEDRPRTGHRHFWIWCLALAVIIVLLWAIFW' A
#
# COMPACT_ATOMS: atom_id res chain seq x y z
N MET A 1 -27.51 -40.03 20.56
CA MET A 1 -26.06 -39.97 20.30
C MET A 1 -25.75 -38.59 19.77
N ALA A 2 -25.39 -37.64 20.64
CA ALA A 2 -24.98 -36.31 20.21
C ALA A 2 -23.45 -36.28 20.23
N GLY A 3 -22.84 -36.76 19.14
CA GLY A 3 -21.44 -36.54 18.84
C GLY A 3 -21.23 -35.09 18.41
N GLY A 4 -21.44 -34.16 19.34
CA GLY A 4 -21.14 -32.75 19.15
C GLY A 4 -19.68 -32.53 19.51
N ASP A 5 -18.87 -32.24 18.51
CA ASP A 5 -17.47 -31.84 18.61
C ASP A 5 -17.23 -30.89 19.80
N PHE A 6 -16.37 -31.30 20.72
CA PHE A 6 -15.99 -30.57 21.94
C PHE A 6 -15.48 -29.15 21.62
N TYR A 7 -14.79 -28.98 20.49
CA TYR A 7 -14.23 -27.69 20.06
C TYR A 7 -15.26 -26.72 19.48
N SER A 8 -16.49 -27.18 19.21
CA SER A 8 -17.59 -26.32 18.76
C SER A 8 -18.12 -25.41 19.87
N ARG A 9 -17.89 -25.76 21.14
CA ARG A 9 -18.41 -25.02 22.31
C ARG A 9 -17.53 -23.85 22.74
N ASP A 10 -16.23 -23.90 22.44
CA ASP A 10 -15.26 -22.90 22.89
C ASP A 10 -14.91 -21.87 21.81
N ARG A 11 -15.56 -21.92 20.64
CA ARG A 11 -15.36 -20.91 19.61
C ARG A 11 -16.21 -19.67 19.97
N PRO A 12 -15.59 -18.51 20.24
CA PRO A 12 -16.35 -17.29 20.53
C PRO A 12 -17.17 -16.90 19.30
N ASP A 13 -18.37 -16.34 19.53
CA ASP A 13 -19.31 -15.95 18.47
C ASP A 13 -18.70 -14.98 17.44
N ASN A 14 -17.63 -14.28 17.81
CA ASN A 14 -16.94 -13.33 16.94
C ASN A 14 -15.41 -13.58 16.93
N PRO A 15 -14.92 -14.52 16.08
CA PRO A 15 -13.55 -15.03 16.14
C PRO A 15 -12.50 -14.15 15.42
N ARG A 16 -12.86 -12.94 14.99
CA ARG A 16 -11.93 -12.00 14.35
C ARG A 16 -12.16 -10.62 14.91
N LEU A 17 -11.23 -10.19 15.76
CA LEU A 17 -11.20 -8.83 16.29
C LEU A 17 -10.58 -7.91 15.24
N GLU A 18 -10.98 -6.63 15.20
CA GLU A 18 -10.39 -5.69 14.25
C GLU A 18 -8.90 -5.46 14.53
N GLU A 19 -8.49 -5.69 15.78
CA GLU A 19 -7.12 -5.70 16.28
C GLU A 19 -6.28 -6.88 15.77
N ASP A 20 -6.92 -7.96 15.28
CA ASP A 20 -6.24 -9.09 14.61
C ASP A 20 -5.84 -8.76 13.17
N ARG A 21 -6.30 -7.61 12.64
CA ARG A 21 -5.79 -7.12 11.35
C ARG A 21 -4.28 -6.87 11.50
N PRO A 22 -3.46 -7.26 10.51
CA PRO A 22 -2.03 -7.02 10.55
C PRO A 22 -1.78 -5.53 10.86
N ARG A 23 -1.03 -5.25 11.94
CA ARG A 23 -0.70 -3.88 12.34
C ARG A 23 0.19 -3.25 11.27
N GLY A 24 -0.44 -2.51 10.37
CA GLY A 24 0.17 -1.72 9.32
C GLY A 24 0.40 -2.48 8.02
N GLY A 25 -0.05 -1.90 6.91
CA GLY A 25 0.44 -2.26 5.58
C GLY A 25 -0.53 -3.07 4.74
N GLY A 26 -1.81 -2.69 4.70
CA GLY A 26 -2.68 -3.14 3.61
C GLY A 26 -2.08 -2.72 2.25
N PRO A 27 -2.36 -3.39 1.13
CA PRO A 27 -1.94 -2.92 -0.20
C PRO A 27 -2.39 -1.48 -0.50
N GLU A 28 -3.41 -0.98 0.22
CA GLU A 28 -3.87 0.41 0.23
C GLU A 28 -2.91 1.38 0.96
N ASP A 29 -2.11 0.92 1.93
CA ASP A 29 -1.13 1.72 2.69
C ASP A 29 0.17 1.97 1.93
N ARG A 30 0.33 1.35 0.75
CA ARG A 30 1.46 1.68 -0.13
C ARG A 30 1.20 3.07 -0.72
N PRO A 31 2.13 4.03 -0.59
CA PRO A 31 2.03 5.27 -1.35
C PRO A 31 2.08 4.92 -2.85
N ARG A 32 0.90 4.80 -3.46
CA ARG A 32 0.69 4.52 -4.90
C ARG A 32 1.34 5.56 -5.81
N THR A 33 1.82 6.66 -5.23
CA THR A 33 2.31 7.87 -5.89
C THR A 33 3.83 7.95 -6.04
N GLY A 34 4.61 7.05 -5.42
CA GLY A 34 6.08 7.17 -5.38
C GLY A 34 6.75 7.24 -6.76
N HIS A 35 6.36 6.38 -7.71
CA HIS A 35 7.02 6.34 -9.01
C HIS A 35 6.53 7.42 -9.98
N ARG A 36 5.24 7.76 -9.99
CA ARG A 36 4.70 8.75 -10.93
C ARG A 36 5.25 10.14 -10.66
N HIS A 37 5.39 10.51 -9.39
CA HIS A 37 5.91 11.82 -9.02
C HIS A 37 7.39 11.95 -9.40
N PHE A 38 8.18 10.89 -9.20
CA PHE A 38 9.58 10.83 -9.63
C PHE A 38 9.75 11.05 -11.15
N TRP A 39 8.95 10.35 -11.98
CA TRP A 39 9.00 10.52 -13.43
C TRP A 39 8.65 11.94 -13.89
N ILE A 40 7.68 12.58 -13.24
CA ILE A 40 7.31 13.98 -13.55
C ILE A 40 8.49 14.92 -13.27
N TRP A 41 9.15 14.78 -12.12
CA TRP A 41 10.31 15.61 -11.78
C TRP A 41 11.50 15.36 -12.71
N CYS A 42 11.76 14.10 -13.09
CA CYS A 42 12.79 13.78 -14.08
C CYS A 42 12.51 14.42 -15.44
N LEU A 43 11.25 14.37 -15.91
CA LEU A 43 10.87 15.00 -17.18
C LEU A 43 11.03 16.52 -17.12
N ALA A 44 10.57 17.16 -16.04
CA ALA A 44 10.71 18.60 -15.84
C ALA A 44 12.18 19.03 -15.84
N LEU A 45 13.05 18.29 -15.14
CA LEU A 45 14.49 18.56 -15.11
C LEU A 45 15.12 18.43 -16.50
N ALA A 46 14.78 17.37 -17.25
CA ALA A 46 15.29 17.16 -18.60
C ALA A 46 14.91 18.32 -19.55
N VAL A 47 13.66 18.80 -19.48
CA VAL A 47 13.20 19.95 -20.28
C VAL A 47 13.98 21.22 -19.92
N ILE A 48 14.22 21.49 -18.63
CA ILE A 48 15.00 22.65 -18.18
C ILE A 48 16.42 22.58 -18.75
N ILE A 49 17.09 21.42 -18.67
CA ILE A 49 18.45 21.25 -19.20
C ILE A 49 18.48 21.54 -20.70
N VAL A 50 17.52 21.01 -21.48
CA VAL A 50 17.44 21.25 -22.92
C VAL A 50 17.23 22.74 -23.25
N LEU A 51 16.35 23.43 -22.51
CA LEU A 51 16.12 24.86 -22.71
C LEU A 51 17.36 25.68 -22.40
N LEU A 52 18.04 25.39 -21.29
CA LEU A 52 19.30 26.06 -20.95
C LEU A 52 20.33 25.81 -22.06
N TRP A 53 20.48 24.57 -22.50
CA TRP A 53 21.42 24.24 -23.57
C TRP A 53 21.10 24.99 -24.87
N ALA A 54 19.82 25.09 -25.24
CA ALA A 54 19.39 25.82 -26.44
C ALA A 54 19.53 27.35 -26.33
N ILE A 55 19.49 27.92 -25.11
CA ILE A 55 19.65 29.37 -24.89
C ILE A 55 21.13 29.77 -24.79
N PHE A 56 21.95 28.91 -24.18
CA PHE A 56 23.36 29.19 -23.87
C PHE A 56 24.34 28.62 -24.92
N TRP A 57 23.83 28.00 -25.99
CA TRP A 57 24.59 27.57 -27.17
C TRP A 57 24.31 28.49 -28.35
#